data_AF-A0A354X9T6-F1
#
_entry.id   AF-A0A354X9T6-F1
#
_cell.length_a   1.000
_cell.length_b   1.000
_cell.length_c   1.000
_cell.angle_alpha   90.00
_cell.angle_beta   90.00
_cell.angle_gamma   90.00
#
_symmetry.space_group_name_H-M   'P 1'
#
loop_
_entity.id
_entity.type
_entity.pdbx_description
1 polymer ?
#
loop_
_entity_poly.entity_id
_entity_poly.type
_entity_poly.pdbx_seq_one_letter_code
_entity_poly.pdbx_strand_id
1 'polypeptide(L)' 'VRCPMELSSYFRMNALNTGQFERTLIIADDDAYVSYLEGCTAPIRDENQLHAAIVEI' A
#
# COMPACT_ATOMS: atom_id res chain seq x y z
N VAL A 1 -1.24 -6.59 22.28
CA VAL A 1 -2.09 -5.39 22.06
C VAL A 1 -2.92 -5.56 20.78
N ARG A 2 -4.22 -5.27 20.77
CA ARG A 2 -5.05 -5.39 19.55
C ARG A 2 -5.35 -4.01 18.96
N CYS A 3 -5.04 -3.80 17.69
CA CYS A 3 -5.44 -2.59 16.97
C CYS A 3 -6.98 -2.47 17.01
N PRO A 4 -7.55 -1.31 17.40
CA PRO A 4 -9.00 -1.16 17.60
C PRO A 4 -9.78 -1.15 16.28
N MET A 5 -9.09 -1.11 15.14
CA MET A 5 -9.67 -1.07 13.81
C MET A 5 -8.73 -1.74 12.81
N GLU A 6 -9.25 -1.96 11.61
CA GLU A 6 -8.44 -2.39 10.48
C GLU A 6 -7.75 -1.17 9.88
N LEU A 7 -6.44 -1.31 9.61
CA LEU A 7 -5.67 -0.29 8.94
C LEU A 7 -5.81 -0.51 7.44
N SER A 8 -6.16 0.54 6.70
CA SER A 8 -6.17 0.48 5.25
C SER A 8 -5.31 1.59 4.66
N SER A 9 -4.50 1.21 3.66
CA SER A 9 -3.78 2.15 2.80
C SER A 9 -4.31 1.98 1.40
N TYR A 10 -4.93 3.03 0.88
CA TYR A 10 -5.52 3.02 -0.44
C TYR A 10 -4.89 4.11 -1.30
N PHE A 11 -4.13 3.69 -2.30
CA PHE A 11 -3.43 4.59 -3.20
C PHE A 11 -4.28 4.85 -4.45
N ARG A 12 -4.59 6.13 -4.69
CA ARG A 12 -5.22 6.56 -5.94
C ARG A 12 -4.21 7.29 -6.81
N MET A 13 -3.77 6.64 -7.88
CA MET A 13 -2.89 7.23 -8.86
C MET A 13 -3.68 8.12 -9.81
N ASN A 14 -3.39 9.43 -9.83
CA ASN A 14 -4.01 10.37 -10.78
C ASN A 14 -2.99 11.06 -11.70
N ALA A 15 -1.70 11.11 -11.35
CA ALA A 15 -0.66 11.80 -12.12
C ALA A 15 -0.29 11.05 -13.41
N LEU A 16 0.04 11.79 -14.47
CA LEU A 16 0.51 11.29 -15.77
C LEU A 16 2.03 11.04 -15.73
N ASN A 17 2.48 9.92 -16.32
CA ASN A 17 3.90 9.59 -16.51
C ASN A 17 4.76 9.51 -15.23
N THR A 18 4.17 9.05 -14.13
CA THR A 18 4.88 8.80 -12.87
C THR A 18 4.99 7.30 -12.61
N GLY A 19 6.21 6.80 -12.34
CA GLY A 19 6.38 5.48 -11.74
C GLY A 19 6.04 5.54 -10.25
N GLN A 20 5.20 4.60 -9.78
CA GLN A 20 4.90 4.46 -8.35
C GLN A 20 5.92 3.53 -7.70
N PHE A 21 6.65 4.09 -6.74
CA PHE A 21 7.55 3.35 -5.86
C PHE A 21 7.02 3.48 -4.44
N GLU A 22 6.65 2.37 -3.83
CA GLU A 22 6.12 2.36 -2.46
C GLU A 22 6.84 1.32 -1.59
N ARG A 23 6.91 1.63 -0.30
CA ARG A 23 7.50 0.74 0.70
C ARG A 23 6.65 0.76 1.97
N THR A 24 6.12 -0.39 2.32
CA THR A 24 5.35 -0.63 3.54
C THR A 24 6.23 -1.43 4.52
N LEU A 25 6.39 -0.91 5.74
CA LEU A 25 7.03 -1.62 6.86
C LEU A 25 6.01 -1.76 7.98
N ILE A 26 5.61 -2.99 8.27
CA ILE A 26 4.74 -3.35 9.38
C ILE A 26 5.63 -3.89 10.50
N ILE A 27 5.41 -3.45 11.73
CA ILE A 27 6.07 -3.99 12.92
C ILE A 27 4.99 -4.30 13.92
N ALA A 28 4.92 -5.56 14.34
CA ALA A 28 4.02 -6.03 15.37
C ALA A 28 4.84 -6.67 16.49
N ASP A 29 4.88 -6.02 17.66
CA ASP A 29 5.51 -6.58 18.86
C ASP A 29 4.80 -7.87 19.32
N ASP A 30 5.43 -8.60 20.24
CA ASP A 30 4.87 -9.81 20.83
C ASP A 30 3.45 -9.58 21.36
N ASP A 31 2.57 -10.56 21.14
CA ASP A 31 1.14 -10.53 21.46
C ASP A 31 0.35 -9.37 20.79
N ALA A 32 0.89 -8.73 19.76
CA ALA A 32 0.18 -7.73 18.97
C ALA A 32 -0.74 -8.35 17.90
N TYR A 33 -1.83 -7.67 17.59
CA TYR A 33 -2.73 -8.02 16.49
C TYR A 33 -3.08 -6.78 15.68
N VAL A 34 -2.85 -6.86 14.37
CA VAL A 34 -3.22 -5.83 13.39
C VAL A 34 -3.84 -6.52 12.17
N SER A 35 -4.90 -5.91 11.63
CA SER A 35 -5.45 -6.25 10.32
C SER A 35 -5.07 -5.11 9.38
N TYR A 36 -4.39 -5.43 8.28
CA TYR A 36 -3.90 -4.45 7.30
C TYR A 36 -4.40 -4.79 5.90
N LEU A 37 -4.96 -3.79 5.21
CA LEU A 37 -5.42 -3.90 3.83
C LEU A 37 -4.74 -2.84 2.96
N GLU A 38 -3.97 -3.29 1.98
CA GLU A 38 -3.35 -2.43 0.97
C GLU A 38 -4.11 -2.56 -0.35
N GLY A 39 -4.37 -1.43 -1.00
CA GLY A 39 -4.99 -1.41 -2.31
C GLY A 39 -4.52 -0.24 -3.15
N CYS A 40 -4.49 -0.41 -4.46
CA CYS A 40 -4.23 0.67 -5.40
C CYS A 40 -5.28 0.69 -6.52
N THR A 41 -5.59 1.89 -7.00
CA THR A 41 -6.36 2.11 -8.23
C THR A 41 -5.66 3.13 -9.10
N ALA A 42 -5.54 2.81 -10.39
CA ALA A 42 -5.02 3.70 -11.42
C ALA A 42 -5.97 3.75 -12.63
N PRO A 43 -6.11 4.92 -13.29
CA PRO A 43 -6.73 5.00 -14.60
C PRO A 43 -5.87 4.26 -15.63
N ILE A 44 -6.50 3.44 -16.46
CA ILE A 44 -5.83 2.79 -17.60
C ILE A 44 -5.48 3.86 -18.63
N ARG A 45 -4.23 3.87 -19.08
CA ARG A 45 -3.72 4.76 -20.13
C ARG A 45 -3.04 3.94 -21.22
N ASP A 46 -2.90 4.53 -22.40
CA ASP A 46 -2.22 3.90 -23.54
C ASP A 46 -0.69 3.78 -23.32
N GLU A 47 -0.13 4.57 -22.41
CA GLU A 47 1.29 4.58 -22.03
C GLU A 47 1.56 3.61 -20.87
N ASN A 48 2.65 2.84 -20.96
CA ASN A 48 3.09 1.93 -19.90
C ASN A 48 3.31 2.69 -18.58
N GLN A 49 2.73 2.18 -17.50
CA GLN A 49 2.93 2.69 -16.13
C GLN A 49 3.64 1.62 -15.30
N LEU A 50 4.72 2.00 -14.60
CA LEU A 50 5.45 1.10 -13.70
C LEU A 50 4.98 1.29 -12.25
N HIS A 51 4.56 0.20 -11.62
CA HIS A 51 4.31 0.12 -10.18
C HIS A 51 5.27 -0.88 -9.56
N ALA A 52 6.08 -0.44 -8.61
CA ALA A 52 6.99 -1.29 -7.86
C ALA A 52 6.79 -1.05 -6.35
N ALA A 53 6.40 -2.10 -5.63
CA ALA A 53 6.13 -2.06 -4.20
C ALA A 53 7.09 -2.99 -3.44
N ILE A 54 7.46 -2.58 -2.23
CA ILE A 54 8.18 -3.40 -1.24
C ILE A 54 7.33 -3.50 0.01
N VAL A 55 7.14 -4.71 0.51
CA VAL A 55 6.45 -4.95 1.78
C VAL A 55 7.37 -5.73 2.71
N GLU A 56 7.63 -5.16 3.89
CA GLU A 56 8.35 -5.76 5.00
C GLU A 56 7.39 -5.84 6.19
N ILE A 57 7.32 -7.00 6.84
CA ILE A 57 6.42 -7.31 7.98
C ILE A 57 7.25 -7.94 9.09
#